data_AF-A0A9J5X2K2-F1
#
_entry.id   AF-A0A9J5X2K2-F1
#
_cell.length_a   1.000
_cell.length_b   1.000
_cell.length_c   1.000
_cell.angle_alpha   90.00
_cell.angle_beta   90.00
_cell.angle_gamma   90.00
#
_symmetry.space_group_name_H-M   'P 1'
#
loop_
_entity.id
_entity.type
_entity.pdbx_description
1 polymer ?
#
loop_
_entity_poly.entity_id
_entity_poly.type
_entity_poly.pdbx_seq_one_letter_code
_entity_poly.pdbx_strand_id
1 'polypeptide(L)'
;MKQKGPKHTIQQEIEYVCQTSSDFKVCIDALKTDPKSSSTDIKKGFVRILLQQCLTKTNSIYSEIVSLLEQVKELVLIQSLQVCKETYDSAIDDATSSLKHFDANNFLWRGLLLLQLRVL
;
A
#
# COMPACT_ATOMS: atom_id res chain seq x y z
N MET A 1 -41.42 17.66 4.82
CA MET A 1 -40.55 17.04 3.81
C MET A 1 -39.15 16.89 4.41
N LYS A 2 -38.64 15.68 4.61
CA LYS A 2 -37.22 15.44 4.94
C LYS A 2 -36.67 14.52 3.86
N GLN A 3 -35.88 15.07 2.94
CA GLN A 3 -35.13 14.26 1.99
C GLN A 3 -34.00 13.58 2.76
N LYS A 4 -34.12 12.27 2.95
CA LYS A 4 -33.05 11.40 3.44
C LYS A 4 -32.27 10.98 2.19
N GLY A 5 -31.16 11.66 1.92
CA GLY A 5 -30.28 11.32 0.80
C GLY A 5 -29.85 9.85 0.85
N PRO A 6 -29.50 9.23 -0.29
CA PRO A 6 -29.25 7.80 -0.35
C PRO A 6 -28.10 7.41 0.60
N LYS A 7 -28.36 6.45 1.50
CA LYS A 7 -27.31 5.77 2.27
C LYS A 7 -26.44 5.02 1.26
N HIS A 8 -25.26 5.54 0.95
CA HIS A 8 -24.27 4.81 0.19
C HIS A 8 -23.79 3.61 1.02
N THR A 9 -23.78 2.42 0.43
CA THR A 9 -23.34 1.21 1.11
C THR A 9 -21.80 1.13 1.11
N ILE A 10 -21.21 0.50 2.12
CA ILE A 10 -19.74 0.27 2.21
C ILE A 10 -19.21 -0.40 0.94
N GLN A 11 -20.00 -1.30 0.34
CA GLN A 11 -19.66 -1.99 -0.90
C GLN A 11 -19.49 -1.03 -2.09
N GLN A 12 -20.37 -0.03 -2.23
CA GLN A 12 -20.27 0.95 -3.31
C GLN A 12 -19.06 1.87 -3.14
N GLU A 13 -18.67 2.20 -1.90
CA GLU A 13 -17.44 2.97 -1.63
C GLU A 13 -16.19 2.17 -1.94
N ILE A 14 -16.17 0.87 -1.59
CA ILE A 14 -15.08 -0.05 -1.94
C ILE A 14 -14.93 -0.12 -3.47
N GLU A 15 -16.04 -0.30 -4.20
CA GLU A 15 -16.04 -0.32 -5.66
C GLU A 15 -15.53 1.00 -6.25
N TYR A 16 -15.99 2.14 -5.75
CA TYR A 16 -15.54 3.45 -6.19
C TYR A 16 -14.01 3.64 -6.04
N VAL A 17 -13.45 3.26 -4.88
CA VAL A 17 -12.00 3.37 -4.64
C VAL A 17 -11.21 2.41 -5.53
N CYS A 18 -11.71 1.19 -5.72
CA CYS A 18 -11.00 0.19 -6.49
C CYS A 18 -11.10 0.36 -8.01
N GLN A 19 -12.06 1.15 -8.52
CA GLN A 19 -12.20 1.42 -9.96
C GLN A 19 -10.95 2.07 -10.58
N THR A 20 -10.16 2.82 -9.81
CA THR A 20 -8.91 3.44 -10.28
C THR A 20 -7.67 2.55 -10.06
N SER A 21 -7.83 1.37 -9.46
CA SER A 21 -6.74 0.42 -9.27
C SER A 21 -6.37 -0.25 -10.60
N SER A 22 -5.09 -0.55 -10.79
CA SER A 22 -4.64 -1.39 -11.91
C SER A 22 -5.12 -2.84 -11.78
N ASP A 23 -5.40 -3.29 -10.56
CA ASP A 23 -6.03 -4.58 -10.27
C ASP A 23 -7.26 -4.38 -9.39
N PHE A 24 -8.42 -4.41 -10.02
CA PHE A 24 -9.71 -4.22 -9.35
C PHE A 24 -9.98 -5.33 -8.34
N LYS A 25 -9.76 -6.60 -8.72
CA LYS A 25 -10.11 -7.75 -7.88
C LYS A 25 -9.26 -7.78 -6.61
N VAL A 26 -7.95 -7.60 -6.75
CA VAL A 26 -7.02 -7.55 -5.61
C VAL A 26 -7.40 -6.43 -4.64
N CYS A 27 -7.77 -5.25 -5.16
CA CYS A 27 -8.22 -4.13 -4.32
C CYS A 27 -9.52 -4.44 -3.56
N ILE A 28 -10.50 -5.06 -4.22
CA ILE A 28 -11.77 -5.45 -3.56
C ILE A 28 -11.50 -6.47 -2.45
N ASP A 29 -10.73 -7.52 -2.74
CA ASP A 29 -10.42 -8.59 -1.79
C ASP A 29 -9.64 -8.07 -0.59
N ALA A 30 -8.70 -7.14 -0.84
CA ALA A 30 -7.96 -6.40 0.17
C ALA A 30 -8.91 -5.66 1.14
N LEU A 31 -9.80 -4.82 0.61
CA LEU A 31 -10.69 -3.98 1.45
C LEU A 31 -11.79 -4.76 2.15
N LYS A 32 -12.23 -5.89 1.59
CA LYS A 32 -13.22 -6.78 2.25
C LYS A 32 -12.66 -7.50 3.47
N THR A 33 -11.34 -7.71 3.54
CA THR A 33 -10.69 -8.42 4.63
C THR A 33 -10.68 -7.61 5.93
N ASP A 34 -10.70 -6.27 5.86
CA ASP A 34 -10.86 -5.40 7.02
C ASP A 34 -11.88 -4.27 6.75
N PRO A 35 -13.18 -4.53 6.98
CA PRO A 35 -14.23 -3.55 6.68
C PRO A 35 -14.31 -2.40 7.70
N LYS A 36 -13.43 -2.33 8.71
CA LYS A 36 -13.46 -1.29 9.75
C LYS A 36 -12.96 0.06 9.22
N SER A 37 -13.80 0.73 8.45
CA SER A 37 -13.68 2.17 8.25
C SER A 37 -14.57 2.88 9.28
N SER A 38 -13.96 3.58 10.23
CA SER A 38 -14.72 4.43 11.16
C SER A 38 -15.45 5.51 10.37
N SER A 39 -16.71 5.76 10.74
CA SER A 39 -17.72 6.48 9.96
C SER A 39 -17.46 7.97 9.70
N THR A 40 -16.25 8.48 9.95
CA THR A 40 -15.91 9.90 9.78
C THR A 40 -15.12 10.18 8.50
N ASP A 41 -14.36 9.23 7.94
CA ASP A 41 -13.75 9.32 6.61
C ASP A 41 -13.43 7.92 6.04
N ILE A 42 -14.47 7.30 5.46
CA ILE A 42 -14.43 5.91 4.96
C ILE A 42 -13.30 5.71 3.94
N LYS A 43 -13.08 6.70 3.07
CA LYS A 43 -12.07 6.65 2.00
C LYS A 43 -10.65 6.70 2.57
N LYS A 44 -10.38 7.58 3.55
CA LYS A 44 -9.08 7.57 4.24
C LYS A 44 -8.83 6.25 4.96
N GLY A 45 -9.86 5.67 5.57
CA GLY A 45 -9.78 4.34 6.16
C GLY A 45 -9.33 3.27 5.16
N PHE A 46 -9.94 3.23 3.98
CA PHE A 46 -9.57 2.28 2.92
C PHE A 46 -8.14 2.45 2.41
N VAL A 47 -7.70 3.69 2.16
CA VAL A 47 -6.32 3.94 1.72
C VAL A 47 -5.31 3.48 2.78
N ARG A 48 -5.59 3.75 4.06
CA ARG A 48 -4.74 3.28 5.16
C ARG A 48 -4.66 1.76 5.22
N ILE A 49 -5.79 1.06 5.06
CA ILE A 49 -5.85 -0.42 5.03
C ILE A 49 -5.00 -0.96 3.88
N LEU A 50 -5.12 -0.39 2.67
CA LEU A 50 -4.32 -0.82 1.52
C LEU A 50 -2.81 -0.61 1.75
N LEU A 51 -2.42 0.52 2.32
CA LEU A 51 -1.02 0.79 2.68
C LEU A 51 -0.50 -0.20 3.74
N GLN A 52 -1.30 -0.50 4.76
CA GLN A 52 -0.94 -1.50 5.77
C GLN A 52 -0.78 -2.89 5.17
N GLN A 53 -1.70 -3.32 4.31
CA GLN A 53 -1.60 -4.61 3.63
C GLN A 53 -0.40 -4.68 2.69
N CYS A 54 -0.07 -3.59 2.00
CA CYS A 54 1.14 -3.48 1.21
C CYS A 54 2.39 -3.68 2.08
N LEU A 55 2.49 -2.97 3.20
CA LEU A 55 3.61 -3.12 4.14
C LEU A 55 3.70 -4.55 4.68
N THR A 56 2.59 -5.15 5.10
CA THR A 56 2.56 -6.54 5.62
C THR A 56 3.02 -7.54 4.56
N LYS A 57 2.51 -7.45 3.33
CA LYS A 57 2.88 -8.36 2.24
C LYS A 57 4.36 -8.20 1.85
N THR A 58 4.84 -6.95 1.78
CA THR A 58 6.24 -6.65 1.44
C THR A 58 7.19 -7.24 2.49
N ASN A 59 6.88 -7.08 3.79
CA ASN A 59 7.64 -7.72 4.87
C ASN A 59 7.63 -9.25 4.77
N SER A 60 6.46 -9.84 4.49
CA SER A 60 6.34 -11.30 4.34
C SER A 60 7.22 -11.83 3.21
N ILE A 61 7.22 -11.17 2.05
CA ILE A 61 8.05 -11.56 0.90
C ILE A 61 9.53 -11.37 1.21
N TYR A 62 9.90 -10.26 1.88
CA TYR A 62 11.28 -10.06 2.33
C TYR A 62 11.76 -11.20 3.24
N SER A 63 10.95 -11.60 4.23
CA SER A 63 11.28 -12.74 5.10
C SER A 63 11.43 -14.05 4.33
N GLU A 64 10.59 -14.29 3.33
CA GLU A 64 10.69 -15.47 2.47
C GLU A 64 11.99 -15.44 1.63
N ILE A 65 12.36 -14.29 1.06
CA ILE A 65 13.62 -14.11 0.33
C ILE A 65 14.82 -14.39 1.23
N VAL A 66 14.83 -13.86 2.47
CA VAL A 66 15.89 -14.12 3.45
C VAL A 66 15.99 -15.62 3.75
N SER A 67 14.85 -16.28 3.97
CA SER A 67 14.82 -17.73 4.20
C SER A 67 15.31 -18.53 3.00
N LEU A 68 15.00 -18.12 1.77
CA LEU A 68 15.49 -18.77 0.55
C LEU A 68 17.01 -18.61 0.41
N LEU A 69 17.56 -17.43 0.71
CA LEU A 69 19.01 -17.16 0.67
C LEU A 69 19.82 -18.10 1.58
N GLU A 70 19.24 -18.54 2.70
CA GLU A 70 19.89 -19.50 3.61
C GLU A 70 19.93 -20.93 3.04
N GLN A 71 19.06 -21.25 2.09
CA GLN A 71 18.86 -22.61 1.57
C GLN A 71 19.54 -22.83 0.22
N VAL A 72 19.68 -21.79 -0.60
CA VAL A 72 20.20 -21.91 -1.96
C VAL A 72 21.73 -21.99 -2.00
N LYS A 73 22.26 -22.78 -2.93
CA LYS A 73 23.72 -22.93 -3.15
C LYS A 73 24.16 -22.47 -4.54
N GLU A 74 23.22 -22.33 -5.47
CA GLU A 74 23.51 -21.90 -6.83
C GLU A 74 23.82 -20.41 -6.86
N LEU A 75 25.01 -20.05 -7.37
CA LEU A 75 25.50 -18.66 -7.36
C LEU A 75 24.56 -17.68 -8.08
N VAL A 76 24.00 -18.10 -9.22
CA VAL A 76 23.07 -17.26 -10.00
C VAL A 76 21.79 -16.96 -9.22
N LEU A 77 21.28 -17.97 -8.50
CA LEU A 77 20.08 -17.82 -7.68
C LEU A 77 20.36 -16.96 -6.44
N ILE A 78 21.53 -17.11 -5.80
CA ILE A 78 21.97 -16.26 -4.69
C ILE A 78 22.00 -14.79 -5.11
N GLN A 79 22.64 -14.48 -6.24
CA GLN A 79 22.73 -13.10 -6.75
C GLN A 79 21.34 -12.52 -7.05
N SER A 80 20.47 -13.31 -7.67
CA SER A 80 19.10 -12.87 -7.98
C SER A 80 18.30 -12.58 -6.71
N LEU A 81 18.39 -13.46 -5.71
CA LEU A 81 17.72 -13.27 -4.43
C LEU A 81 18.29 -12.11 -3.61
N GLN A 82 19.58 -11.80 -3.73
CA GLN A 82 20.19 -10.62 -3.11
C GLN A 82 19.60 -9.32 -3.69
N VAL A 83 19.46 -9.23 -5.01
CA VAL A 83 18.80 -8.08 -5.66
C VAL A 83 17.34 -7.96 -5.20
N CYS A 84 16.62 -9.08 -5.12
CA CYS A 84 15.26 -9.08 -4.58
C CYS A 84 15.24 -8.60 -3.13
N LYS A 85 16.15 -9.06 -2.28
CA LYS A 85 16.26 -8.65 -0.88
C LYS A 85 16.43 -7.14 -0.76
N GLU A 86 17.37 -6.55 -1.48
CA GLU A 86 17.64 -5.10 -1.46
C GLU A 86 16.44 -4.29 -1.99
N THR A 87 15.78 -4.79 -3.03
CA THR A 87 14.58 -4.16 -3.60
C THR A 87 13.42 -4.17 -2.61
N TYR A 88 13.18 -5.30 -1.93
CA TYR A 88 12.10 -5.41 -0.95
C TYR A 88 12.41 -4.66 0.35
N ASP A 89 13.68 -4.56 0.76
CA ASP A 89 14.12 -3.70 1.87
C ASP A 89 13.76 -2.23 1.59
N SER A 90 14.13 -1.74 0.39
CA SER A 90 13.76 -0.39 -0.05
C SER A 90 12.24 -0.19 -0.14
N ALA A 91 11.50 -1.21 -0.59
CA ALA A 91 10.05 -1.16 -0.66
C ALA A 91 9.39 -1.11 0.73
N ILE A 92 9.97 -1.76 1.74
CA ILE A 92 9.51 -1.68 3.15
C ILE A 92 9.69 -0.25 3.66
N ASP A 93 10.83 0.38 3.37
CA ASP A 93 11.09 1.78 3.75
C ASP A 93 10.10 2.74 3.08
N ASP A 94 9.86 2.58 1.78
CA ASP A 94 8.90 3.38 1.01
C ASP A 94 7.46 3.19 1.53
N ALA A 95 7.04 1.95 1.81
CA ALA A 95 5.71 1.65 2.35
C ALA A 95 5.52 2.21 3.76
N THR A 96 6.53 2.06 4.62
CA THR A 96 6.54 2.61 5.99
C THR A 96 6.46 4.13 5.97
N SER A 97 7.25 4.77 5.12
CA SER A 97 7.26 6.22 4.94
C SER A 97 5.91 6.71 4.41
N SER A 98 5.35 6.03 3.41
CA SER A 98 4.04 6.36 2.83
C SER A 98 2.93 6.30 3.87
N LEU A 99 2.91 5.27 4.71
CA LEU A 99 1.93 5.15 5.80
C LEU A 99 2.09 6.28 6.83
N LYS A 100 3.32 6.60 7.23
CA LYS A 100 3.62 7.71 8.15
C LYS A 100 3.17 9.06 7.59
N HIS A 101 3.48 9.34 6.33
CA HIS A 101 3.09 10.57 5.65
C HIS A 101 1.57 10.66 5.45
N PHE A 102 0.91 9.54 5.15
CA PHE A 102 -0.55 9.46 5.04
C PHE A 102 -1.23 9.79 6.38
N ASP A 103 -0.76 9.18 7.48
CA ASP A 103 -1.29 9.42 8.83
C ASP A 103 -1.06 10.88 9.28
N ALA A 104 0.02 11.52 8.83
CA ALA A 104 0.31 12.94 9.06
C ALA A 104 -0.45 13.91 8.12
N ASN A 105 -1.30 13.41 7.20
CA ASN A 105 -1.90 14.18 6.11
C ASN A 105 -0.89 14.94 5.22
N ASN A 106 0.35 14.43 5.11
CA ASN A 106 1.42 15.02 4.31
C ASN A 106 1.56 14.30 2.96
N PHE A 107 0.65 14.62 2.03
CA PHE A 107 0.54 13.93 0.73
C PHE A 107 1.60 14.33 -0.31
N LEU A 108 2.50 15.28 0.00
CA LEU A 108 3.44 15.88 -0.95
C LEU A 108 4.91 15.48 -0.74
N TRP A 109 5.18 14.40 0.00
CA TRP A 109 6.55 14.06 0.41
C TRP A 109 7.52 13.80 -0.78
N ARG A 110 7.05 13.27 -1.92
CA ARG A 110 7.84 13.21 -3.18
C ARG A 110 7.65 14.42 -4.10
N GLY A 111 6.62 15.24 -3.88
CA GLY A 111 6.38 16.47 -4.65
C GLY A 111 7.38 17.59 -4.34
N LEU A 112 7.93 17.60 -3.12
CA LEU A 112 9.00 18.53 -2.75
C LEU A 112 10.32 18.26 -3.47
N LEU A 113 10.63 17.01 -3.84
CA LEU A 113 11.84 16.71 -4.64
C LEU A 113 11.72 17.26 -6.08
N LEU A 114 10.52 17.22 -6.66
CA LEU A 114 10.25 17.79 -7.99
C LEU A 114 10.18 19.32 -8.00
N LEU A 115 9.84 19.94 -6.87
CA LEU A 115 9.87 21.41 -6.72
C LEU A 115 11.28 21.96 -6.46
N GLN A 116 12.18 21.18 -5.82
CA GLN A 116 13.59 21.57 -5.65
C GLN A 116 14.40 21.48 -6.96
N LEU A 117 13.99 20.63 -7.92
CA LEU A 117 14.62 20.53 -9.25
C LEU A 117 14.12 21.56 -10.28
N ARG A 118 13.22 22.47 -9.91
CA ARG A 118 12.79 23.59 -10.78
C ARG A 118 13.40 24.95 -10.38
N VAL A 119 14.37 24.97 -9.47
CA VAL A 119 15.05 26.20 -9.01
C VAL A 119 16.58 26.09 -9.17
N LEU A 120 17.06 25.29 -10.14
CA LEU A 120 18.44 25.31 -10.61
C LEU A 120 18.46 25.40 -12.14
#